data_AF-A0A941PIU5-F1
#
_entry.id   AF-A0A941PIU5-F1
#
_cell.length_a   1.000
_cell.length_b   1.000
_cell.length_c   1.000
_cell.angle_alpha   90.00
_cell.angle_beta   90.00
_cell.angle_gamma   90.00
#
_symmetry.space_group_name_H-M   'P 1'
#
loop_
_entity.id
_entity.type
_entity.pdbx_description
1 polymer ?
#
loop_
_entity_poly.entity_id
_entity_poly.type
_entity_poly.pdbx_seq_one_letter_code
_entity_poly.pdbx_strand_id
1 'polypeptide(L)'
;MDQAPGPRRSNALSLHVPAPRARPGDKPDFSGWSFPEPGATPRPDIDAPAFELRDYAYGLVRVLDMEGNALGPWAPHLSPDAMRRALKHMLLTRAFDERMHRAQRQGKTSFYMQSLGEEAIAVAAGMALSPDDMCFPSYRQQGLLIAREYPLIDMMHQIYSNARDPLKGRQLPIMYSSKRAGFFTISGNLATQLPIAVGWSMASAYSGDMRIAAAWVGDGATAEGDFHSAMTFAAVYRAPVIINVTNNQWAISSFQGIAGGDNTTFAARGIGYGVPPLRVDGNDFLAVYAVTQWAAERARANLGPTLIEHFSYRGGPHSTSDDPARYRPADEYRCWPLGDPIERLKQHLVSIGEWSEDQHRAAQEDAAETVRATGREAEKIGTLTEGAHPRSSMFDDVYKDLPWHLRQQRDESGS
;
A
#
# COMPACT_ATOMS: atom_id res chain seq x y z
N MET A 1 28.73 -15.19 -62.57
CA MET A 1 28.72 -13.89 -61.87
C MET A 1 28.11 -14.12 -60.51
N ASP A 2 28.84 -13.68 -59.49
CA ASP A 2 28.64 -13.90 -58.06
C ASP A 2 27.23 -13.61 -57.55
N GLN A 3 26.64 -14.56 -56.83
CA GLN A 3 25.69 -14.21 -55.78
C GLN A 3 26.50 -13.90 -54.52
N ALA A 4 26.61 -12.61 -54.20
CA ALA A 4 27.23 -12.15 -52.96
C ALA A 4 26.56 -12.84 -51.75
N PRO A 5 27.33 -13.36 -50.78
CA PRO A 5 26.74 -13.95 -49.58
C PRO A 5 25.99 -12.84 -48.83
N GLY A 6 24.69 -13.06 -48.57
CA GLY A 6 23.89 -12.13 -47.76
C GLY A 6 24.51 -11.90 -46.37
N PRO A 7 24.26 -10.74 -45.74
CA PRO A 7 24.93 -10.36 -44.50
C PRO A 7 24.66 -11.40 -43.40
N ARG A 8 25.74 -11.99 -42.88
CA ARG A 8 25.69 -12.88 -41.71
C ARG A 8 25.04 -12.12 -40.55
N ARG A 9 23.89 -12.58 -40.06
CA ARG A 9 23.35 -12.12 -38.77
C ARG A 9 24.44 -12.37 -37.71
N SER A 10 24.85 -11.33 -36.98
CA SER A 10 25.88 -11.48 -35.95
C SER A 10 25.34 -12.31 -34.79
N ASN A 11 25.99 -13.41 -34.45
CA ASN A 11 25.73 -14.22 -33.24
C ASN A 11 26.21 -13.52 -31.95
N ALA A 12 26.23 -12.19 -31.90
CA ALA A 12 26.68 -11.43 -30.74
C ALA A 12 25.58 -11.35 -29.69
N LEU A 13 25.93 -11.60 -28.43
CA LEU A 13 25.03 -11.39 -27.29
C LEU A 13 24.69 -9.89 -27.17
N SER A 14 23.45 -9.58 -26.77
CA SER A 14 23.00 -8.22 -26.46
C SER A 14 22.42 -8.14 -25.06
N LEU A 15 22.69 -7.03 -24.37
CA LEU A 15 22.08 -6.74 -23.08
C LEU A 15 20.65 -6.24 -23.31
N HIS A 16 19.67 -6.90 -22.70
CA HIS A 16 18.30 -6.41 -22.64
C HIS A 16 18.11 -5.52 -21.41
N VAL A 17 17.60 -4.31 -21.61
CA VAL A 17 17.23 -3.37 -20.54
C VAL A 17 15.74 -3.05 -20.70
N PRO A 18 14.88 -3.46 -19.74
CA PRO A 18 13.46 -3.16 -19.82
C PRO A 18 13.19 -1.65 -19.87
N ALA A 19 12.18 -1.26 -20.63
CA ALA A 19 11.74 0.13 -20.74
C ALA A 19 10.21 0.22 -20.65
N PRO A 20 9.64 1.28 -20.03
CA PRO A 20 8.22 1.52 -20.12
C PRO A 20 7.82 1.78 -21.58
N ARG A 21 6.57 1.46 -21.90
CA ARG A 21 6.02 1.61 -23.27
C ARG A 21 5.87 3.07 -23.70
N ALA A 22 5.74 3.98 -22.74
CA ALA A 22 5.59 5.42 -22.97
C ALA A 22 6.54 6.22 -22.07
N ARG A 23 7.00 7.37 -22.58
CA ARG A 23 7.88 8.34 -21.91
C ARG A 23 7.26 9.75 -21.94
N PRO A 24 7.87 10.74 -21.27
CA PRO A 24 7.37 12.11 -21.35
C PRO A 24 7.24 12.59 -22.80
N GLY A 25 6.04 13.05 -23.17
CA GLY A 25 5.70 13.48 -24.53
C GLY A 25 4.98 12.43 -25.37
N ASP A 26 5.04 11.16 -24.99
CA ASP A 26 4.26 10.08 -25.62
C ASP A 26 2.84 10.03 -25.06
N LYS A 27 1.93 9.36 -25.78
CA LYS A 27 0.62 9.00 -25.25
C LYS A 27 0.76 7.82 -24.29
N PRO A 28 0.05 7.80 -23.14
CA PRO A 28 -0.06 6.59 -22.31
C PRO A 28 -0.47 5.37 -23.13
N ASP A 29 0.21 4.24 -22.93
CA ASP A 29 -0.08 2.98 -23.62
C ASP A 29 -0.24 1.82 -22.63
N PHE A 30 -1.50 1.41 -22.44
CA PHE A 30 -1.89 0.21 -21.68
C PHE A 30 -2.43 -0.92 -22.58
N SER A 31 -2.28 -0.82 -23.90
CA SER A 31 -2.92 -1.73 -24.88
C SER A 31 -2.48 -3.19 -24.78
N GLY A 32 -1.32 -3.47 -24.19
CA GLY A 32 -0.83 -4.85 -24.01
C GLY A 32 -1.41 -5.57 -22.82
N TRP A 33 -2.32 -4.94 -22.09
CA TRP A 33 -2.85 -5.47 -20.85
C TRP A 33 -4.27 -5.97 -21.11
N SER A 34 -4.46 -7.26 -20.90
CA SER A 34 -5.76 -7.90 -20.96
C SER A 34 -6.14 -8.34 -19.55
N PHE A 35 -7.38 -8.05 -19.17
CA PHE A 35 -7.92 -8.45 -17.89
C PHE A 35 -9.09 -9.38 -18.12
N PRO A 36 -9.25 -10.42 -17.29
CA PRO A 36 -10.49 -11.18 -17.23
C PRO A 36 -11.69 -10.26 -16.98
N GLU A 37 -12.85 -10.68 -17.48
CA GLU A 37 -14.12 -10.05 -17.16
C GLU A 37 -14.35 -10.03 -15.64
N PRO A 38 -14.94 -8.97 -15.09
CA PRO A 38 -15.32 -8.92 -13.68
C PRO A 38 -16.19 -10.13 -13.31
N GLY A 39 -15.87 -10.76 -12.17
CA GLY A 39 -16.55 -11.96 -11.70
C GLY A 39 -16.18 -13.27 -12.39
N ALA A 40 -15.33 -13.27 -13.43
CA ALA A 40 -14.93 -14.49 -14.14
C ALA A 40 -13.99 -15.40 -13.32
N THR A 41 -13.19 -14.82 -12.43
CA THR A 41 -12.25 -15.58 -11.59
C THR A 41 -13.03 -16.31 -10.48
N PRO A 42 -13.01 -17.66 -10.42
CA PRO A 42 -13.67 -18.40 -9.35
C PRO A 42 -13.14 -18.02 -7.98
N ARG A 43 -13.91 -18.27 -6.91
CA ARG A 43 -13.42 -18.13 -5.53
C ARG A 43 -13.03 -19.53 -5.04
N PRO A 44 -11.75 -19.81 -4.78
CA PRO A 44 -11.31 -21.12 -4.31
C PRO A 44 -11.63 -21.28 -2.83
N ASP A 45 -11.66 -22.53 -2.37
CA ASP A 45 -11.70 -22.83 -0.94
C ASP A 45 -10.42 -22.34 -0.25
N ILE A 46 -10.53 -21.95 1.03
CA ILE A 46 -9.39 -21.36 1.77
C ILE A 46 -8.22 -22.33 1.96
N ASP A 47 -8.47 -23.64 1.89
CA ASP A 47 -7.47 -24.71 2.00
C ASP A 47 -6.89 -25.14 0.65
N ALA A 48 -7.30 -24.51 -0.45
CA ALA A 48 -6.76 -24.78 -1.77
C ALA A 48 -5.22 -24.69 -1.78
N PRO A 49 -4.52 -25.73 -2.26
CA PRO A 49 -3.07 -25.75 -2.27
C PRO A 49 -2.51 -24.81 -3.35
N ALA A 50 -1.30 -24.30 -3.14
CA ALA A 50 -0.69 -23.29 -4.01
C ALA A 50 -0.60 -23.70 -5.49
N PHE A 51 -0.47 -25.00 -5.80
CA PHE A 51 -0.37 -25.47 -7.18
C PHE A 51 -1.70 -25.40 -7.96
N GLU A 52 -2.85 -25.45 -7.27
CA GLU A 52 -4.17 -25.26 -7.89
C GLU A 52 -4.46 -23.79 -8.16
N LEU A 53 -3.75 -22.89 -7.48
CA LEU A 53 -3.93 -21.44 -7.59
C LEU A 53 -2.96 -20.78 -8.59
N ARG A 54 -2.30 -21.56 -9.45
CA ARG A 54 -1.33 -21.04 -10.44
C ARG A 54 -1.94 -20.00 -11.38
N ASP A 55 -3.15 -20.26 -11.88
CA ASP A 55 -3.81 -19.37 -12.83
C ASP A 55 -4.25 -18.05 -12.18
N TYR A 56 -4.46 -18.04 -10.86
CA TYR A 56 -4.79 -16.84 -10.08
C TYR A 56 -3.62 -15.85 -10.02
N ALA A 57 -2.39 -16.33 -10.20
CA ALA A 57 -1.22 -15.47 -10.27
C ALA A 57 -1.17 -14.63 -11.56
N TYR A 58 -1.72 -15.16 -12.66
CA TYR A 58 -1.69 -14.53 -13.98
C TYR A 58 -3.04 -13.92 -14.39
N GLY A 59 -4.12 -14.31 -13.73
CA GLY A 59 -5.43 -13.69 -13.85
C GLY A 59 -5.53 -12.34 -13.12
N LEU A 60 -6.77 -11.97 -12.83
CA LEU A 60 -7.10 -10.80 -12.01
C LEU A 60 -8.46 -11.04 -11.34
N VAL A 61 -8.49 -11.03 -10.00
CA VAL A 61 -9.73 -11.02 -9.23
C VAL A 61 -10.33 -9.61 -9.32
N ARG A 62 -11.57 -9.54 -9.81
CA ARG A 62 -12.34 -8.31 -10.04
C ARG A 62 -13.80 -8.58 -9.72
N VAL A 63 -14.46 -7.62 -9.09
CA VAL A 63 -15.87 -7.68 -8.69
C VAL A 63 -16.69 -6.62 -9.43
N LEU A 64 -16.24 -5.37 -9.40
CA LEU A 64 -16.91 -4.25 -10.02
C LEU A 64 -16.58 -4.15 -11.51
N ASP A 65 -17.61 -4.20 -12.35
CA ASP A 65 -17.51 -3.77 -13.74
C ASP A 65 -17.45 -2.25 -13.88
N MET A 66 -17.36 -1.76 -15.12
CA MET A 66 -17.22 -0.32 -15.41
C MET A 66 -18.57 0.41 -15.31
N GLU A 67 -19.68 -0.32 -15.24
CA GLU A 67 -21.03 0.17 -15.01
C GLU A 67 -21.37 0.26 -13.52
N GLY A 68 -20.55 -0.34 -12.65
CA GLY A 68 -20.71 -0.35 -11.19
C GLY A 68 -21.53 -1.53 -10.67
N ASN A 69 -21.68 -2.61 -11.43
CA ASN A 69 -22.31 -3.84 -10.95
C ASN A 69 -21.28 -4.73 -10.25
N ALA A 70 -21.65 -5.32 -9.12
CA ALA A 70 -20.83 -6.32 -8.43
C ALA A 70 -21.11 -7.72 -8.99
N LEU A 71 -20.09 -8.38 -9.53
CA LEU A 71 -20.19 -9.63 -10.27
C LEU A 71 -19.33 -10.75 -9.65
N GLY A 72 -19.79 -11.99 -9.84
CA GLY A 72 -19.06 -13.21 -9.54
C GLY A 72 -18.93 -13.56 -8.05
N PRO A 73 -18.20 -14.66 -7.76
CA PRO A 73 -18.18 -15.27 -6.43
C PRO A 73 -17.34 -14.50 -5.40
N TRP A 74 -16.59 -13.51 -5.85
CA TRP A 74 -15.82 -12.61 -5.00
C TRP A 74 -16.60 -11.40 -4.51
N ALA A 75 -17.82 -11.16 -5.01
CA ALA A 75 -18.66 -10.08 -4.49
C ALA A 75 -18.97 -10.31 -3.00
N PRO A 76 -18.44 -9.48 -2.08
CA PRO A 76 -18.60 -9.72 -0.66
C PRO A 76 -20.01 -9.31 -0.20
N HIS A 77 -20.53 -9.98 0.81
CA HIS A 77 -21.80 -9.61 1.46
C HIS A 77 -21.61 -8.42 2.43
N LEU A 78 -21.09 -7.30 1.92
CA LEU A 78 -20.96 -6.06 2.68
C LEU A 78 -22.30 -5.32 2.76
N SER A 79 -22.61 -4.80 3.94
CA SER A 79 -23.76 -3.91 4.07
C SER A 79 -23.51 -2.58 3.37
N PRO A 80 -24.55 -1.91 2.86
CA PRO A 80 -24.43 -0.55 2.33
C PRO A 80 -23.75 0.43 3.28
N ASP A 81 -24.05 0.35 4.58
CA ASP A 81 -23.41 1.15 5.62
C ASP A 81 -21.88 0.95 5.66
N ALA A 82 -21.42 -0.29 5.54
CA ALA A 82 -19.99 -0.59 5.50
C ALA A 82 -19.35 0.00 4.24
N MET A 83 -19.98 -0.14 3.09
CA MET A 83 -19.49 0.44 1.83
C MET A 83 -19.47 1.98 1.85
N ARG A 84 -20.47 2.63 2.46
CA ARG A 84 -20.46 4.09 2.66
C ARG A 84 -19.32 4.54 3.57
N ARG A 85 -19.05 3.79 4.66
CA ARG A 85 -17.89 4.06 5.53
C ARG A 85 -16.58 3.90 4.77
N ALA A 86 -16.45 2.84 3.97
CA ALA A 86 -15.28 2.62 3.13
C ALA A 86 -15.02 3.80 2.17
N LEU A 87 -16.07 4.25 1.46
CA LEU A 87 -15.98 5.40 0.57
C LEU A 87 -15.52 6.66 1.31
N LYS A 88 -16.09 6.93 2.49
CA LYS A 88 -15.69 8.06 3.35
C LYS A 88 -14.24 7.93 3.83
N HIS A 89 -13.77 6.74 4.20
CA HIS A 89 -12.36 6.54 4.58
C HIS A 89 -11.40 6.76 3.41
N MET A 90 -11.75 6.33 2.19
CA MET A 90 -10.93 6.62 1.00
C MET A 90 -10.91 8.12 0.68
N LEU A 91 -12.07 8.79 0.74
CA LEU A 91 -12.18 10.25 0.58
C LEU A 91 -11.34 11.01 1.62
N LEU A 92 -11.41 10.58 2.89
CA LEU A 92 -10.63 11.15 3.97
C LEU A 92 -9.12 10.93 3.79
N THR A 93 -8.72 9.76 3.32
CA THR A 93 -7.32 9.45 2.96
C THR A 93 -6.80 10.40 1.89
N ARG A 94 -7.57 10.58 0.81
CA ARG A 94 -7.20 11.49 -0.28
C ARG A 94 -7.17 12.96 0.17
N ALA A 95 -8.16 13.40 0.95
CA ALA A 95 -8.20 14.76 1.49
C ALA A 95 -7.02 15.05 2.44
N PHE A 96 -6.68 14.08 3.29
CA PHE A 96 -5.51 14.14 4.16
C PHE A 96 -4.22 14.28 3.35
N ASP A 97 -4.04 13.45 2.33
CA ASP A 97 -2.89 13.49 1.44
C ASP A 97 -2.72 14.83 0.75
N GLU A 98 -3.79 15.36 0.16
CA GLU A 98 -3.77 16.66 -0.51
C GLU A 98 -3.44 17.80 0.45
N ARG A 99 -3.93 17.75 1.70
CA ARG A 99 -3.62 18.77 2.70
C ARG A 99 -2.17 18.71 3.12
N MET A 100 -1.64 17.53 3.41
CA MET A 100 -0.26 17.36 3.89
C MET A 100 0.75 17.64 2.77
N HIS A 101 0.45 17.26 1.53
CA HIS A 101 1.25 17.68 0.37
C HIS A 101 1.31 19.21 0.25
N ARG A 102 0.17 19.91 0.38
CA ARG A 102 0.14 21.38 0.38
C ARG A 102 0.87 21.98 1.59
N ALA A 103 0.76 21.38 2.76
CA ALA A 103 1.48 21.81 3.96
C ALA A 103 3.01 21.74 3.75
N GLN A 104 3.50 20.70 3.06
CA GLN A 104 4.91 20.60 2.68
C GLN A 104 5.32 21.73 1.73
N ARG A 105 4.51 22.04 0.70
CA ARG A 105 4.78 23.16 -0.22
C ARG A 105 4.77 24.53 0.47
N GLN A 106 4.04 24.66 1.57
CA GLN A 106 4.02 25.85 2.43
C GLN A 106 5.18 25.89 3.43
N GLY A 107 6.08 24.90 3.44
CA GLY A 107 7.20 24.81 4.38
C GLY A 107 6.81 24.39 5.80
N LYS A 108 5.57 23.92 6.02
CA LYS A 108 5.08 23.53 7.36
C LYS A 108 5.56 22.15 7.82
N THR A 109 5.95 21.29 6.89
CA THR A 109 6.58 19.98 7.15
C THR A 109 7.72 19.76 6.15
N SER A 110 8.66 18.89 6.47
CA SER A 110 9.85 18.63 5.66
C SER A 110 9.55 17.73 4.46
N PHE A 111 8.65 16.76 4.61
CA PHE A 111 8.45 15.67 3.65
C PHE A 111 7.03 15.10 3.71
N TYR A 112 6.51 14.65 2.57
CA TYR A 112 5.26 13.88 2.54
C TYR A 112 5.20 12.92 1.33
N MET A 113 4.43 11.83 1.46
CA MET A 113 4.10 10.92 0.36
C MET A 113 2.59 10.67 0.33
N GLN A 114 2.00 10.78 -0.86
CA GLN A 114 0.59 10.51 -1.08
C GLN A 114 0.38 9.04 -1.50
N SER A 115 -0.83 8.51 -1.35
CA SER A 115 -1.28 7.21 -1.86
C SER A 115 -2.40 7.36 -2.90
N LEU A 116 -2.36 8.44 -3.71
CA LEU A 116 -3.37 8.71 -4.74
C LEU A 116 -3.49 7.55 -5.73
N GLY A 117 -4.69 6.97 -5.84
CA GLY A 117 -5.01 5.83 -6.69
C GLY A 117 -4.84 4.48 -5.99
N GLU A 118 -4.30 4.46 -4.77
CA GLU A 118 -3.97 3.26 -3.99
C GLU A 118 -4.83 3.16 -2.71
N GLU A 119 -5.80 4.07 -2.50
CA GLU A 119 -6.53 4.22 -1.23
C GLU A 119 -7.33 2.97 -0.86
N ALA A 120 -7.95 2.31 -1.85
CA ALA A 120 -8.75 1.10 -1.64
C ALA A 120 -7.92 -0.03 -1.03
N ILE A 121 -6.65 -0.18 -1.41
CA ILE A 121 -5.76 -1.24 -0.92
C ILE A 121 -5.65 -1.20 0.60
N ALA A 122 -5.35 -0.01 1.14
CA ALA A 122 -5.17 0.18 2.57
C ALA A 122 -6.49 0.19 3.32
N VAL A 123 -7.52 0.87 2.79
CA VAL A 123 -8.82 1.01 3.47
C VAL A 123 -9.55 -0.34 3.54
N ALA A 124 -9.59 -1.10 2.44
CA ALA A 124 -10.24 -2.42 2.43
C ALA A 124 -9.56 -3.38 3.40
N ALA A 125 -8.22 -3.41 3.42
CA ALA A 125 -7.49 -4.26 4.36
C ALA A 125 -7.72 -3.84 5.82
N GLY A 126 -7.75 -2.53 6.10
CA GLY A 126 -8.03 -2.02 7.45
C GLY A 126 -9.43 -2.39 7.96
N MET A 127 -10.40 -2.55 7.05
CA MET A 127 -11.77 -2.97 7.37
C MET A 127 -11.98 -4.49 7.38
N ALA A 128 -11.21 -5.26 6.60
CA ALA A 128 -11.35 -6.70 6.49
C ALA A 128 -10.60 -7.47 7.60
N LEU A 129 -9.51 -6.91 8.13
CA LEU A 129 -8.71 -7.51 9.18
C LEU A 129 -9.28 -7.21 10.58
N SER A 130 -8.99 -8.08 11.55
CA SER A 130 -9.30 -7.79 12.95
C SER A 130 -8.47 -6.59 13.42
N PRO A 131 -9.00 -5.73 14.32
CA PRO A 131 -8.20 -4.67 14.96
C PRO A 131 -6.93 -5.18 15.66
N ASP A 132 -6.94 -6.44 16.11
CA ASP A 132 -5.81 -7.08 16.80
C ASP A 132 -4.76 -7.66 15.84
N ASP A 133 -5.07 -7.79 14.55
CA ASP A 133 -4.11 -8.25 13.55
C ASP A 133 -3.08 -7.14 13.29
N MET A 134 -1.79 -7.51 13.35
CA MET A 134 -0.70 -6.56 13.18
C MET A 134 -0.41 -6.34 11.70
N CYS A 135 -0.49 -5.07 11.31
CA CYS A 135 -0.15 -4.59 10.00
C CYS A 135 1.31 -4.12 9.98
N PHE A 136 2.09 -4.57 9.00
CA PHE A 136 3.48 -4.20 8.71
C PHE A 136 3.54 -3.41 7.40
N PRO A 137 3.12 -2.13 7.43
CA PRO A 137 2.92 -1.31 6.25
C PRO A 137 4.26 -0.86 5.63
N SER A 138 4.20 -0.42 4.38
CA SER A 138 5.21 0.51 3.84
C SER A 138 4.81 1.95 4.21
N TYR A 139 5.49 2.94 3.63
CA TYR A 139 5.16 4.36 3.81
C TYR A 139 3.91 4.84 3.03
N ARG A 140 3.18 3.96 2.34
CA ARG A 140 2.02 4.28 1.46
C ARG A 140 0.67 3.73 1.92
N GLN A 141 0.60 3.17 3.13
CA GLN A 141 -0.62 2.56 3.67
C GLN A 141 -1.25 3.37 4.82
N GLN A 142 -1.20 4.70 4.77
CA GLN A 142 -1.87 5.58 5.73
C GLN A 142 -3.40 5.36 5.81
N GLY A 143 -4.01 4.83 4.74
CA GLY A 143 -5.41 4.42 4.74
C GLY A 143 -5.75 3.34 5.78
N LEU A 144 -4.76 2.54 6.24
CA LEU A 144 -4.97 1.58 7.33
C LEU A 144 -5.28 2.30 8.65
N LEU A 145 -4.55 3.38 8.96
CA LEU A 145 -4.76 4.18 10.16
C LEU A 145 -6.15 4.85 10.11
N ILE A 146 -6.52 5.38 8.94
CA ILE A 146 -7.80 6.06 8.74
C ILE A 146 -8.97 5.08 8.84
N ALA A 147 -8.87 3.89 8.22
CA ALA A 147 -9.89 2.85 8.31
C ALA A 147 -10.04 2.25 9.72
N ARG A 148 -8.95 2.28 10.51
CA ARG A 148 -8.96 1.90 11.94
C ARG A 148 -9.22 3.09 12.88
N GLU A 149 -9.71 4.20 12.34
CA GLU A 149 -10.12 5.40 13.09
C GLU A 149 -9.03 5.94 14.04
N TYR A 150 -7.75 5.79 13.66
CA TYR A 150 -6.65 6.39 14.39
C TYR A 150 -6.76 7.93 14.32
N PRO A 151 -6.53 8.66 15.43
CA PRO A 151 -6.76 10.10 15.44
C PRO A 151 -5.91 10.83 14.39
N LEU A 152 -6.58 11.51 13.45
CA LEU A 152 -5.89 12.31 12.43
C LEU A 152 -4.95 13.35 13.03
N ILE A 153 -5.31 13.89 14.20
CA ILE A 153 -4.49 14.88 14.89
C ILE A 153 -3.12 14.31 15.30
N ASP A 154 -3.07 13.04 15.71
CA ASP A 154 -1.82 12.36 16.07
C ASP A 154 -0.96 12.11 14.83
N MET A 155 -1.59 11.76 13.70
CA MET A 155 -0.88 11.67 12.41
C MET A 155 -0.26 13.02 12.03
N MET A 156 -1.00 14.13 12.17
CA MET A 156 -0.48 15.47 11.87
C MET A 156 0.58 15.93 12.87
N HIS A 157 0.45 15.59 14.15
CA HIS A 157 1.49 15.85 15.15
C HIS A 157 2.81 15.17 14.75
N GLN A 158 2.75 13.93 14.24
CA GLN A 158 3.91 13.23 13.71
C GLN A 158 4.51 13.89 12.48
N ILE A 159 3.68 14.27 11.50
CA ILE A 159 4.14 14.94 10.27
C ILE A 159 4.81 16.28 10.57
N TYR A 160 4.32 17.02 11.57
CA TYR A 160 4.90 18.30 11.97
C TYR A 160 6.06 18.17 12.96
N SER A 161 6.30 16.96 13.50
CA SER A 161 7.32 16.70 14.53
C SER A 161 7.22 17.67 15.72
N ASN A 162 5.99 18.06 16.08
CA ASN A 162 5.75 19.03 17.15
C ASN A 162 5.74 18.36 18.54
N ALA A 163 5.57 19.13 19.61
CA ALA A 163 5.65 18.64 20.99
C ALA A 163 4.61 17.55 21.34
N ARG A 164 3.58 17.34 20.52
CA ARG A 164 2.59 16.27 20.69
C ARG A 164 2.81 15.10 19.74
N ASP A 165 3.89 15.08 18.98
CA ASP A 165 4.28 13.94 18.15
C ASP A 165 4.38 12.67 19.02
N PRO A 166 3.59 11.62 18.74
CA PRO A 166 3.68 10.35 19.45
C PRO A 166 5.08 9.71 19.40
N LEU A 167 5.87 10.04 18.38
CA LEU A 167 7.24 9.56 18.15
C LEU A 167 8.30 10.56 18.60
N LYS A 168 7.88 11.64 19.26
CA LYS A 168 8.76 12.65 19.86
C LYS A 168 9.73 13.27 18.85
N GLY A 169 9.31 13.48 17.61
CA GLY A 169 10.12 14.09 16.54
C GLY A 169 11.34 13.27 16.11
N ARG A 170 11.44 12.00 16.52
CA ARG A 170 12.63 11.16 16.26
C ARG A 170 12.64 10.53 14.88
N GLN A 171 11.49 10.55 14.20
CA GLN A 171 11.30 9.87 12.95
C GLN A 171 10.85 10.86 11.87
N LEU A 172 11.27 10.62 10.63
CA LEU A 172 10.84 11.39 9.46
C LEU A 172 9.30 11.45 9.39
N PRO A 173 8.69 12.55 8.92
CA PRO A 173 7.27 12.59 8.62
C PRO A 173 6.83 11.37 7.83
N ILE A 174 5.57 10.92 8.01
CA ILE A 174 4.93 9.73 7.42
C ILE A 174 5.36 8.36 7.97
N MET A 175 6.45 8.29 8.73
CA MET A 175 6.92 7.04 9.33
C MET A 175 6.20 6.75 10.65
N TYR A 176 4.88 6.61 10.58
CA TYR A 176 4.00 6.42 11.73
C TYR A 176 4.31 5.11 12.50
N SER A 177 3.88 5.07 13.76
CA SER A 177 3.93 3.87 14.60
C SER A 177 2.78 3.89 15.60
N SER A 178 1.98 2.83 15.64
CA SER A 178 0.88 2.70 16.60
C SER A 178 0.56 1.24 16.87
N LYS A 179 1.18 0.68 17.92
CA LYS A 179 0.87 -0.68 18.38
C LYS A 179 -0.62 -0.85 18.69
N ARG A 180 -1.28 0.16 19.27
CA ARG A 180 -2.71 0.13 19.61
C ARG A 180 -3.60 0.00 18.38
N ALA A 181 -3.23 0.65 17.27
CA ALA A 181 -3.96 0.54 16.01
C ALA A 181 -3.54 -0.69 15.19
N GLY A 182 -2.75 -1.60 15.76
CA GLY A 182 -2.15 -2.72 15.04
C GLY A 182 -1.32 -2.26 13.84
N PHE A 183 -0.61 -1.14 13.95
CA PHE A 183 0.20 -0.54 12.89
C PHE A 183 1.66 -0.53 13.33
N PHE A 184 2.45 -1.45 12.80
CA PHE A 184 3.86 -1.58 13.13
C PHE A 184 4.64 -0.33 12.72
N THR A 185 5.71 -0.04 13.46
CA THR A 185 6.55 1.12 13.20
C THR A 185 7.13 1.05 11.78
N ILE A 186 6.95 2.11 11.00
CA ILE A 186 7.54 2.16 9.65
C ILE A 186 9.05 2.42 9.78
N SER A 187 9.82 1.79 8.90
CA SER A 187 11.23 2.07 8.65
C SER A 187 11.42 2.62 7.23
N GLY A 188 12.42 3.47 7.04
CA GLY A 188 12.84 3.92 5.71
C GLY A 188 13.51 2.82 4.88
N ASN A 189 13.98 1.75 5.51
CA ASN A 189 14.62 0.61 4.84
C ASN A 189 13.57 -0.29 4.18
N LEU A 190 13.59 -0.36 2.85
CA LEU A 190 12.62 -1.11 2.07
C LEU A 190 12.65 -2.62 2.40
N ALA A 191 11.47 -3.24 2.32
CA ALA A 191 11.21 -4.68 2.52
C ALA A 191 11.54 -5.27 3.92
N THR A 192 12.32 -4.60 4.77
CA THR A 192 12.73 -5.08 6.11
C THR A 192 11.56 -5.49 7.00
N GLN A 193 10.40 -4.85 6.85
CA GLN A 193 9.18 -5.19 7.58
C GLN A 193 8.59 -6.56 7.22
N LEU A 194 8.93 -7.13 6.05
CA LEU A 194 8.40 -8.42 5.60
C LEU A 194 8.89 -9.59 6.48
N PRO A 195 10.20 -9.86 6.63
CA PRO A 195 10.65 -10.95 7.50
C PRO A 195 10.25 -10.73 8.97
N ILE A 196 10.13 -9.47 9.42
CA ILE A 196 9.62 -9.15 10.76
C ILE A 196 8.15 -9.58 10.89
N ALA A 197 7.31 -9.31 9.88
CA ALA A 197 5.91 -9.74 9.87
C ALA A 197 5.78 -11.27 9.91
N VAL A 198 6.61 -11.97 9.13
CA VAL A 198 6.69 -13.43 9.14
C VAL A 198 7.06 -13.92 10.55
N GLY A 199 8.13 -13.39 11.14
CA GLY A 199 8.56 -13.74 12.50
C GLY A 199 7.49 -13.44 13.57
N TRP A 200 6.79 -12.32 13.45
CA TRP A 200 5.68 -11.97 14.34
C TRP A 200 4.53 -12.98 14.24
N SER A 201 4.16 -13.38 13.03
CA SER A 201 3.12 -14.39 12.81
C SER A 201 3.54 -15.79 13.27
N MET A 202 4.83 -16.14 13.11
CA MET A 202 5.39 -17.36 13.68
C MET A 202 5.34 -17.36 15.20
N ALA A 203 5.62 -16.22 15.84
CA ALA A 203 5.49 -16.08 17.29
C ALA A 203 4.03 -16.23 17.75
N SER A 204 3.07 -15.64 17.00
CA SER A 204 1.64 -15.83 17.24
C SER A 204 1.27 -17.32 17.22
N ALA A 205 1.59 -18.03 16.14
CA ALA A 205 1.34 -19.46 16.00
C ALA A 205 2.04 -20.30 17.08
N TYR A 206 3.32 -20.02 17.36
CA TYR A 206 4.10 -20.73 18.39
C TYR A 206 3.49 -20.58 19.78
N SER A 207 2.86 -19.44 20.07
CA SER A 207 2.20 -19.17 21.35
C SER A 207 0.76 -19.68 21.45
N GLY A 208 0.21 -20.28 20.38
CA GLY A 208 -1.18 -20.72 20.31
C GLY A 208 -2.19 -19.57 20.20
N ASP A 209 -1.75 -18.41 19.70
CA ASP A 209 -2.57 -17.24 19.47
C ASP A 209 -3.29 -17.31 18.10
N MET A 210 -4.34 -16.52 17.94
CA MET A 210 -5.20 -16.47 16.75
C MET A 210 -4.98 -15.21 15.90
N ARG A 211 -4.10 -14.30 16.32
CA ARG A 211 -3.78 -13.07 15.56
C ARG A 211 -2.88 -13.38 14.37
N ILE A 212 -3.10 -12.70 13.26
CA ILE A 212 -2.29 -12.87 12.04
C ILE A 212 -1.47 -11.61 11.74
N ALA A 213 -0.48 -11.75 10.85
CA ALA A 213 0.22 -10.60 10.30
C ALA A 213 -0.25 -10.29 8.88
N ALA A 214 -0.29 -9.00 8.54
CA ALA A 214 -0.39 -8.54 7.16
C ALA A 214 0.77 -7.61 6.88
N ALA A 215 1.51 -7.82 5.80
CA ALA A 215 2.69 -7.02 5.44
C ALA A 215 2.54 -6.44 4.04
N TRP A 216 3.08 -5.24 3.81
CA TRP A 216 3.00 -4.56 2.50
C TRP A 216 4.38 -4.27 1.95
N VAL A 217 4.54 -4.41 0.64
CA VAL A 217 5.74 -4.08 -0.12
C VAL A 217 5.35 -3.53 -1.49
N GLY A 218 6.07 -2.56 -2.02
CA GLY A 218 5.85 -2.08 -3.40
C GLY A 218 6.51 -3.01 -4.43
N ASP A 219 6.09 -2.92 -5.70
CA ASP A 219 6.67 -3.69 -6.82
C ASP A 219 8.20 -3.61 -6.86
N GLY A 220 8.79 -2.41 -6.81
CA GLY A 220 10.25 -2.25 -6.80
C GLY A 220 10.94 -2.91 -5.61
N ALA A 221 10.34 -2.83 -4.42
CA ALA A 221 10.93 -3.40 -3.20
C ALA A 221 10.83 -4.94 -3.15
N THR A 222 10.13 -5.59 -4.09
CA THR A 222 10.19 -7.05 -4.24
C THR A 222 11.54 -7.56 -4.76
N ALA A 223 12.39 -6.66 -5.29
CA ALA A 223 13.76 -6.97 -5.69
C ALA A 223 14.75 -6.98 -4.50
N GLU A 224 14.34 -6.51 -3.32
CA GLU A 224 15.16 -6.56 -2.11
C GLU A 224 15.27 -8.00 -1.56
N GLY A 225 16.43 -8.35 -1.00
CA GLY A 225 16.69 -9.70 -0.47
C GLY A 225 15.73 -10.13 0.65
N ASP A 226 15.17 -9.17 1.38
CA ASP A 226 14.18 -9.42 2.43
C ASP A 226 12.85 -9.96 1.89
N PHE A 227 12.46 -9.63 0.65
CA PHE A 227 11.29 -10.24 0.02
C PHE A 227 11.48 -11.75 -0.15
N HIS A 228 12.62 -12.17 -0.69
CA HIS A 228 12.97 -13.59 -0.83
C HIS A 228 13.02 -14.30 0.53
N SER A 229 13.64 -13.67 1.52
CA SER A 229 13.75 -14.21 2.87
C SER A 229 12.38 -14.41 3.52
N ALA A 230 11.50 -13.41 3.42
CA ALA A 230 10.14 -13.49 3.97
C ALA A 230 9.32 -14.60 3.29
N MET A 231 9.35 -14.69 1.96
CA MET A 231 8.64 -15.74 1.21
C MET A 231 9.13 -17.14 1.60
N THR A 232 10.45 -17.31 1.73
CA THR A 232 11.07 -18.57 2.12
C THR A 232 10.63 -19.01 3.52
N PHE A 233 10.73 -18.12 4.51
CA PHE A 233 10.35 -18.44 5.89
C PHE A 233 8.84 -18.64 6.03
N ALA A 234 8.03 -17.81 5.37
CA ALA A 234 6.57 -17.94 5.40
C ALA A 234 6.14 -19.32 4.88
N ALA A 235 6.74 -19.80 3.79
CA ALA A 235 6.47 -21.12 3.23
C ALA A 235 6.94 -22.25 4.15
N VAL A 236 8.21 -22.24 4.58
CA VAL A 236 8.82 -23.29 5.40
C VAL A 236 8.05 -23.50 6.71
N TYR A 237 7.69 -22.41 7.38
CA TYR A 237 7.03 -22.47 8.68
C TYR A 237 5.50 -22.40 8.61
N ARG A 238 4.92 -22.37 7.39
CA ARG A 238 3.48 -22.17 7.16
C ARG A 238 2.92 -21.01 7.99
N ALA A 239 3.67 -19.90 8.02
CA ALA A 239 3.38 -18.79 8.92
C ALA A 239 2.01 -18.15 8.58
N PRO A 240 1.20 -17.74 9.59
CA PRO A 240 -0.11 -17.12 9.35
C PRO A 240 0.04 -15.64 8.97
N VAL A 241 0.54 -15.40 7.76
CA VAL A 241 0.86 -14.07 7.23
C VAL A 241 0.29 -13.84 5.83
N ILE A 242 -0.23 -12.64 5.62
CA ILE A 242 -0.61 -12.13 4.30
C ILE A 242 0.50 -11.21 3.80
N ILE A 243 1.12 -11.54 2.68
CA ILE A 243 2.13 -10.73 2.02
C ILE A 243 1.46 -9.97 0.87
N ASN A 244 1.38 -8.66 0.97
CA ASN A 244 0.73 -7.79 0.00
C ASN A 244 1.79 -7.06 -0.84
N VAL A 245 1.81 -7.33 -2.14
CA VAL A 245 2.58 -6.56 -3.11
C VAL A 245 1.68 -5.51 -3.72
N THR A 246 1.93 -4.24 -3.44
CA THR A 246 1.28 -3.12 -4.13
C THR A 246 2.05 -2.85 -5.41
N ASN A 247 1.58 -3.41 -6.52
CA ASN A 247 2.13 -3.14 -7.84
C ASN A 247 1.45 -1.89 -8.39
N ASN A 248 2.07 -0.73 -8.19
CA ASN A 248 1.58 0.56 -8.64
C ASN A 248 2.33 1.07 -9.89
N GLN A 249 3.03 0.14 -10.55
CA GLN A 249 3.79 0.27 -11.80
C GLN A 249 5.12 1.02 -11.72
N TRP A 250 5.44 1.64 -10.58
CA TRP A 250 6.57 2.57 -10.48
C TRP A 250 7.26 2.57 -9.10
N ALA A 251 8.56 2.31 -9.11
CA ALA A 251 9.46 2.55 -7.99
C ALA A 251 10.30 3.83 -8.23
N ILE A 252 9.89 4.94 -7.60
CA ILE A 252 10.40 6.30 -7.93
C ILE A 252 10.17 6.59 -9.42
N SER A 253 11.20 6.43 -10.24
CA SER A 253 11.21 6.62 -11.71
C SER A 253 11.41 5.32 -12.50
N SER A 254 11.62 4.21 -11.81
CA SER A 254 11.85 2.90 -12.41
C SER A 254 10.51 2.22 -12.67
N PHE A 255 10.23 1.91 -13.94
CA PHE A 255 9.08 1.11 -14.34
C PHE A 255 9.20 -0.30 -13.75
N GLN A 256 8.07 -0.89 -13.33
CA GLN A 256 8.00 -2.21 -12.69
C GLN A 256 8.70 -3.33 -13.49
N GLY A 257 8.80 -3.21 -14.82
CA GLY A 257 9.51 -4.19 -15.66
C GLY A 257 11.00 -4.33 -15.29
N ILE A 258 11.63 -3.26 -14.78
CA ILE A 258 13.00 -3.29 -14.25
C ILE A 258 13.07 -4.08 -12.93
N ALA A 259 11.99 -4.10 -12.16
CA ALA A 259 11.81 -4.98 -11.00
C ALA A 259 11.42 -6.42 -11.40
N GLY A 260 11.45 -6.74 -12.69
CA GLY A 260 11.25 -8.08 -13.23
C GLY A 260 9.82 -8.44 -13.62
N GLY A 261 8.86 -7.51 -13.58
CA GLY A 261 7.46 -7.79 -13.99
C GLY A 261 7.15 -7.53 -15.47
N ASP A 262 8.17 -7.47 -16.34
CA ASP A 262 7.98 -7.32 -17.79
C ASP A 262 7.47 -8.62 -18.44
N ASN A 263 7.88 -9.77 -17.90
CA ASN A 263 7.57 -11.11 -18.43
C ASN A 263 6.79 -12.00 -17.45
N THR A 264 6.36 -11.45 -16.31
CA THR A 264 5.64 -12.21 -15.28
C THR A 264 4.87 -11.26 -14.36
N THR A 265 4.07 -11.81 -13.44
CA THR A 265 3.40 -11.06 -12.38
C THR A 265 4.17 -11.17 -11.07
N PHE A 266 3.90 -10.27 -10.12
CA PHE A 266 4.48 -10.36 -8.79
C PHE A 266 3.82 -11.50 -7.99
N ALA A 267 2.53 -11.74 -8.19
CA ALA A 267 1.82 -12.90 -7.63
C ALA A 267 2.47 -14.23 -8.06
N ALA A 268 2.94 -14.35 -9.30
CA ALA A 268 3.56 -15.59 -9.79
C ALA A 268 4.83 -15.99 -9.03
N ARG A 269 5.50 -15.05 -8.36
CA ARG A 269 6.63 -15.38 -7.47
C ARG A 269 6.19 -16.32 -6.34
N GLY A 270 4.96 -16.20 -5.84
CA GLY A 270 4.40 -17.07 -4.80
C GLY A 270 4.44 -18.56 -5.18
N ILE A 271 4.15 -18.87 -6.45
CA ILE A 271 4.19 -20.25 -6.99
C ILE A 271 5.56 -20.88 -6.74
N GLY A 272 6.64 -20.14 -7.00
CA GLY A 272 8.02 -20.63 -6.84
C GLY A 272 8.38 -20.99 -5.40
N TYR A 273 7.71 -20.39 -4.41
CA TYR A 273 7.89 -20.70 -2.98
C TYR A 273 6.84 -21.69 -2.43
N GLY A 274 5.87 -22.12 -3.24
CA GLY A 274 4.74 -22.91 -2.76
C GLY A 274 3.75 -22.10 -1.91
N VAL A 275 3.70 -20.78 -2.08
CA VAL A 275 2.77 -19.88 -1.40
C VAL A 275 1.61 -19.57 -2.34
N PRO A 276 0.34 -19.78 -1.93
CA PRO A 276 -0.85 -19.39 -2.68
C PRO A 276 -0.80 -17.94 -3.20
N PRO A 277 -0.81 -17.77 -4.53
CA PRO A 277 -0.79 -16.45 -5.14
C PRO A 277 -2.21 -16.01 -5.51
N LEU A 278 -2.52 -14.74 -5.25
CA LEU A 278 -3.69 -14.07 -5.78
C LEU A 278 -3.25 -12.76 -6.42
N ARG A 279 -3.81 -12.44 -7.58
CA ARG A 279 -3.67 -11.13 -8.21
C ARG A 279 -5.03 -10.47 -8.26
N VAL A 280 -5.17 -9.28 -7.70
CA VAL A 280 -6.44 -8.56 -7.51
C VAL A 280 -6.35 -7.16 -8.12
N ASP A 281 -7.46 -6.69 -8.66
CA ASP A 281 -7.62 -5.29 -9.06
C ASP A 281 -7.57 -4.40 -7.82
N GLY A 282 -6.46 -3.68 -7.63
CA GLY A 282 -6.21 -2.87 -6.45
C GLY A 282 -7.10 -1.63 -6.36
N ASN A 283 -7.83 -1.30 -7.43
CA ASN A 283 -8.73 -0.15 -7.49
C ASN A 283 -10.21 -0.58 -7.32
N ASP A 284 -10.44 -1.88 -7.14
CA ASP A 284 -11.75 -2.44 -6.82
C ASP A 284 -11.84 -2.71 -5.31
N PHE A 285 -12.46 -1.81 -4.56
CA PHE A 285 -12.60 -1.93 -3.11
C PHE A 285 -13.23 -3.27 -2.68
N LEU A 286 -14.25 -3.75 -3.41
CA LEU A 286 -14.95 -4.99 -3.06
C LEU A 286 -14.06 -6.22 -3.31
N ALA A 287 -13.33 -6.24 -4.41
CA ALA A 287 -12.38 -7.32 -4.71
C ALA A 287 -11.24 -7.36 -3.69
N VAL A 288 -10.64 -6.20 -3.37
CA VAL A 288 -9.57 -6.10 -2.36
C VAL A 288 -10.06 -6.56 -0.99
N TYR A 289 -11.26 -6.13 -0.58
CA TYR A 289 -11.86 -6.55 0.69
C TYR A 289 -12.04 -8.07 0.73
N ALA A 290 -12.64 -8.65 -0.31
CA ALA A 290 -12.93 -10.09 -0.37
C ALA A 290 -11.67 -10.95 -0.39
N VAL A 291 -10.64 -10.55 -1.17
CA VAL A 291 -9.35 -11.25 -1.23
C VAL A 291 -8.59 -11.14 0.10
N THR A 292 -8.64 -9.98 0.75
CA THR A 292 -8.02 -9.80 2.08
C THR A 292 -8.73 -10.66 3.12
N GLN A 293 -10.06 -10.69 3.13
CA GLN A 293 -10.85 -11.53 4.02
C GLN A 293 -10.52 -13.02 3.81
N TRP A 294 -10.52 -13.49 2.55
CA TRP A 294 -10.16 -14.88 2.23
C TRP A 294 -8.76 -15.25 2.74
N ALA A 295 -7.77 -14.37 2.52
CA ALA A 295 -6.41 -14.61 2.96
C ALA A 295 -6.29 -14.58 4.49
N ALA A 296 -7.08 -13.74 5.17
CA ALA A 296 -7.13 -13.69 6.62
C ALA A 296 -7.77 -14.94 7.22
N GLU A 297 -8.87 -15.44 6.63
CA GLU A 297 -9.51 -16.71 7.00
C GLU A 297 -8.54 -17.88 6.85
N ARG A 298 -7.82 -17.95 5.71
CA ARG A 298 -6.80 -18.97 5.47
C ARG A 298 -5.66 -18.93 6.50
N ALA A 299 -5.11 -17.74 6.76
CA ALA A 299 -4.03 -17.56 7.73
C ALA A 299 -4.49 -17.95 9.15
N ARG A 300 -5.68 -17.52 9.55
CA ARG A 300 -6.26 -17.80 10.87
C ARG A 300 -6.66 -19.26 11.07
N ALA A 301 -7.00 -19.96 9.99
CA ALA A 301 -7.19 -21.41 9.97
C ALA A 301 -5.88 -22.21 9.96
N ASN A 302 -4.73 -21.55 10.08
CA ASN A 302 -3.40 -22.16 10.07
C ASN A 302 -3.08 -22.95 8.78
N LEU A 303 -3.68 -22.53 7.66
CA LEU A 303 -3.47 -23.15 6.36
C LEU A 303 -2.20 -22.62 5.67
N GLY A 304 -1.57 -21.58 6.24
CA GLY A 304 -0.29 -21.03 5.84
C GLY A 304 -0.40 -19.60 5.29
N PRO A 305 0.66 -19.10 4.62
CA PRO A 305 0.70 -17.73 4.12
C PRO A 305 -0.03 -17.57 2.78
N THR A 306 -0.36 -16.33 2.43
CA THR A 306 -0.88 -15.97 1.10
C THR A 306 -0.09 -14.79 0.54
N LEU A 307 0.22 -14.81 -0.77
CA LEU A 307 0.78 -13.67 -1.50
C LEU A 307 -0.32 -13.01 -2.34
N ILE A 308 -0.58 -11.73 -2.13
CA ILE A 308 -1.55 -10.95 -2.90
C ILE A 308 -0.81 -9.85 -3.67
N GLU A 309 -0.90 -9.85 -5.00
CA GLU A 309 -0.54 -8.69 -5.82
C GLU A 309 -1.77 -7.80 -6.02
N HIS A 310 -1.73 -6.60 -5.45
CA HIS A 310 -2.70 -5.53 -5.70
C HIS A 310 -2.23 -4.76 -6.93
N PHE A 311 -2.90 -5.00 -8.05
CA PHE A 311 -2.57 -4.38 -9.32
C PHE A 311 -3.28 -3.03 -9.45
N SER A 312 -2.51 -1.97 -9.28
CA SER A 312 -3.00 -0.59 -9.15
C SER A 312 -2.05 0.36 -9.91
N TYR A 313 -2.22 1.66 -9.73
CA TYR A 313 -1.38 2.67 -10.36
C TYR A 313 -1.13 3.85 -9.43
N ARG A 314 0.13 4.28 -9.35
CA ARG A 314 0.54 5.42 -8.54
C ARG A 314 0.14 6.73 -9.22
N GLY A 315 -1.03 7.28 -8.89
CA GLY A 315 -1.57 8.46 -9.55
C GLY A 315 -0.75 9.73 -9.31
N GLY A 316 -0.21 9.88 -8.10
CA GLY A 316 0.61 11.04 -7.70
C GLY A 316 2.12 10.86 -7.93
N PRO A 317 2.92 11.87 -7.55
CA PRO A 317 4.38 11.74 -7.50
C PRO A 317 4.83 10.68 -6.51
N HIS A 318 6.08 10.23 -6.63
CA HIS A 318 6.67 9.32 -5.65
C HIS A 318 6.67 9.95 -4.24
N SER A 319 7.06 11.22 -4.14
CA SER A 319 7.01 12.01 -2.92
C SER A 319 6.94 13.50 -3.25
N THR A 320 6.92 14.36 -2.24
CA THR A 320 7.07 15.81 -2.43
C THR A 320 8.39 16.23 -3.08
N SER A 321 9.38 15.33 -3.13
CA SER A 321 10.71 15.56 -3.72
C SER A 321 10.83 15.03 -5.15
N ASP A 322 9.75 14.49 -5.72
CA ASP A 322 9.74 13.83 -7.03
C ASP A 322 8.96 14.64 -8.08
N ASP A 323 9.33 14.46 -9.35
CA ASP A 323 8.66 15.02 -10.52
C ASP A 323 8.41 13.93 -11.59
N PRO A 324 7.19 13.37 -11.66
CA PRO A 324 6.82 12.35 -12.62
C PRO A 324 6.96 12.76 -14.09
N ALA A 325 6.81 14.05 -14.40
CA ALA A 325 6.87 14.53 -15.78
C ALA A 325 8.25 14.32 -16.42
N ARG A 326 9.26 13.99 -15.61
CA ARG A 326 10.62 13.67 -16.07
C ARG A 326 10.81 12.25 -16.58
N TYR A 327 9.89 11.31 -16.28
CA TYR A 327 10.10 9.90 -16.62
C TYR A 327 8.87 9.12 -17.09
N ARG A 328 7.65 9.66 -16.95
CA ARG A 328 6.40 9.05 -17.47
C ARG A 328 5.44 10.10 -18.03
N PRO A 329 4.46 9.71 -18.87
CA PRO A 329 3.44 10.64 -19.37
C PRO A 329 2.62 11.30 -18.26
N ALA A 330 2.24 12.57 -18.43
CA ALA A 330 1.56 13.35 -17.40
C ALA A 330 0.10 12.94 -17.15
N ASP A 331 -0.57 12.37 -18.16
CA ASP A 331 -1.95 11.92 -18.16
C ASP A 331 -2.12 10.42 -17.90
N GLU A 332 -1.02 9.70 -17.63
CA GLU A 332 -1.01 8.24 -17.53
C GLU A 332 -2.00 7.69 -16.48
N TYR A 333 -2.17 8.36 -15.32
CA TYR A 333 -3.17 7.97 -14.31
C TYR A 333 -4.62 8.09 -14.82
N ARG A 334 -4.92 9.12 -15.62
CA ARG A 334 -6.28 9.33 -16.15
C ARG A 334 -6.65 8.26 -17.19
N CYS A 335 -5.64 7.71 -17.86
CA CYS A 335 -5.79 6.64 -18.83
C CYS A 335 -5.70 5.24 -18.20
N TRP A 336 -5.54 5.14 -16.88
CA TRP A 336 -5.43 3.87 -16.20
C TRP A 336 -6.70 3.03 -16.38
N PRO A 337 -6.60 1.80 -16.94
CA PRO A 337 -7.76 1.03 -17.35
C PRO A 337 -8.61 0.50 -16.19
N LEU A 338 -8.09 0.47 -14.95
CA LEU A 338 -8.85 0.04 -13.77
C LEU A 338 -9.42 1.23 -12.97
N GLY A 339 -9.33 2.44 -13.52
CA GLY A 339 -10.01 3.65 -13.04
C GLY A 339 -9.55 4.15 -11.67
N ASP A 340 -10.35 5.03 -11.07
CA ASP A 340 -10.11 5.56 -9.73
C ASP A 340 -10.91 4.73 -8.69
N PRO A 341 -10.29 4.26 -7.59
CA PRO A 341 -10.99 3.46 -6.58
C PRO A 341 -12.19 4.17 -5.93
N ILE A 342 -12.11 5.49 -5.76
CA ILE A 342 -13.18 6.29 -5.16
C ILE A 342 -14.37 6.37 -6.12
N GLU A 343 -14.11 6.67 -7.40
CA GLU A 343 -15.17 6.77 -8.39
C GLU A 343 -15.86 5.42 -8.65
N ARG A 344 -15.10 4.31 -8.66
CA ARG A 344 -15.68 2.98 -8.86
C ARG A 344 -16.62 2.56 -7.72
N LEU A 345 -16.21 2.74 -6.46
CA LEU A 345 -17.08 2.43 -5.33
C LEU A 345 -18.27 3.40 -5.24
N LYS A 346 -18.06 4.68 -5.56
CA LYS A 346 -19.13 5.67 -5.68
C LYS A 346 -20.17 5.23 -6.71
N GLN A 347 -19.74 4.87 -7.91
CA GLN A 347 -20.63 4.44 -8.99
C GLN A 347 -21.43 3.20 -8.60
N HIS A 348 -20.79 2.22 -7.95
CA HIS A 348 -21.48 1.05 -7.41
C HIS A 348 -22.54 1.41 -6.37
N LEU A 349 -22.22 2.27 -5.40
CA LEU A 349 -23.18 2.69 -4.39
C LEU A 349 -24.35 3.49 -4.99
N VAL A 350 -24.10 4.30 -6.02
CA VAL A 350 -25.15 5.01 -6.76
C VAL A 350 -26.04 4.03 -7.52
N SER A 351 -25.47 3.02 -8.19
CA SER A 351 -26.24 2.06 -8.99
C SER A 351 -27.20 1.22 -8.14
N ILE A 352 -26.84 0.94 -6.88
CA ILE A 352 -27.71 0.22 -5.93
C ILE A 352 -28.60 1.15 -5.08
N GLY A 353 -28.60 2.47 -5.33
CA GLY A 353 -29.45 3.45 -4.65
C GLY A 353 -29.02 3.82 -3.22
N GLU A 354 -27.78 3.50 -2.84
CA GLU A 354 -27.23 3.71 -1.49
C GLU A 354 -26.34 4.96 -1.39
N TRP A 355 -26.17 5.68 -2.49
CA TRP A 355 -25.40 6.93 -2.57
C TRP A 355 -25.91 7.84 -3.69
N SER A 356 -25.51 9.12 -3.66
CA SER A 356 -25.84 10.11 -4.69
C SER A 356 -24.69 11.08 -4.92
N GLU A 357 -24.75 11.83 -6.03
CA GLU A 357 -23.79 12.90 -6.32
C GLU A 357 -23.77 13.98 -5.23
N ASP A 358 -24.93 14.32 -4.67
CA ASP A 358 -25.02 15.31 -3.59
C ASP A 358 -24.42 14.78 -2.29
N GLN A 359 -24.65 13.52 -1.94
CA GLN A 359 -24.01 12.87 -0.79
C GLN A 359 -22.50 12.77 -1.00
N HIS A 360 -22.04 12.50 -2.22
CA HIS A 360 -20.62 12.43 -2.56
C HIS A 360 -19.94 13.79 -2.36
N ARG A 361 -20.51 14.86 -2.93
CA ARG A 361 -20.01 16.22 -2.78
C ARG A 361 -19.97 16.66 -1.31
N ALA A 362 -21.04 16.38 -0.55
CA ALA A 362 -21.08 16.68 0.88
C ALA A 362 -20.01 15.91 1.66
N ALA A 363 -19.79 14.62 1.36
CA ALA A 363 -18.76 13.82 2.02
C ALA A 363 -17.33 14.28 1.66
N GLN A 364 -17.09 14.72 0.43
CA GLN A 364 -15.82 15.34 0.02
C GLN A 364 -15.55 16.64 0.78
N GLU A 365 -16.55 17.51 0.88
CA GLU A 365 -16.46 18.76 1.64
C GLU A 365 -16.22 18.51 3.13
N ASP A 366 -16.93 17.55 3.72
CA ASP A 366 -16.77 17.14 5.12
C ASP A 366 -15.36 16.58 5.41
N ALA A 367 -14.84 15.71 4.54
CA ALA A 367 -13.47 15.21 4.65
C ALA A 367 -12.44 16.35 4.57
N ALA A 368 -12.62 17.28 3.62
CA ALA A 368 -11.74 18.42 3.44
C ALA A 368 -11.79 19.39 4.63
N GLU A 369 -12.97 19.68 5.20
CA GLU A 369 -13.09 20.54 6.37
C GLU A 369 -12.57 19.83 7.63
N THR A 370 -12.86 18.55 7.82
CA THR A 370 -12.32 17.75 8.94
C THR A 370 -10.80 17.85 8.97
N VAL A 371 -10.13 17.53 7.86
CA VAL A 371 -8.67 17.61 7.73
C VAL A 371 -8.15 19.04 7.92
N ARG A 372 -8.87 20.04 7.41
CA ARG A 372 -8.50 21.46 7.56
C ARG A 372 -8.58 21.91 9.02
N ALA A 373 -9.67 21.58 9.70
CA ALA A 373 -9.90 21.89 11.11
C ALA A 373 -8.87 21.20 12.00
N THR A 374 -8.66 19.89 11.82
CA THR A 374 -7.63 19.15 12.54
C THR A 374 -6.24 19.71 12.29
N GLY A 375 -5.95 20.09 11.04
CA GLY A 375 -4.68 20.75 10.68
C GLY A 375 -4.48 22.07 11.43
N ARG A 376 -5.50 22.92 11.53
CA ARG A 376 -5.42 24.16 12.34
C ARG A 376 -5.13 23.86 13.81
N GLU A 377 -5.76 22.83 14.38
CA GLU A 377 -5.50 22.43 15.78
C GLU A 377 -4.10 21.88 15.98
N ALA A 378 -3.59 21.05 15.06
CA ALA A 378 -2.23 20.53 15.13
C ALA A 378 -1.17 21.64 14.99
N GLU A 379 -1.40 22.60 14.07
CA GLU A 379 -0.51 23.74 13.81
C GLU A 379 -0.38 24.67 15.04
N LYS A 380 -1.39 24.74 15.93
CA LYS A 380 -1.30 25.51 17.19
C LYS A 380 -0.20 25.01 18.14
N ILE A 381 0.17 23.73 18.05
CA ILE A 381 1.25 23.14 18.87
C ILE A 381 2.62 23.47 18.27
N GLY A 382 2.72 23.38 16.95
CA GLY A 382 3.92 23.65 16.19
C GLY A 382 3.90 23.04 14.81
N THR A 383 4.75 23.58 13.95
CA THR A 383 5.08 23.11 12.59
C THR A 383 6.60 22.97 12.49
N LEU A 384 7.16 22.67 11.31
CA LEU A 384 8.59 22.50 11.13
C LEU A 384 9.44 23.69 11.62
N THR A 385 8.97 24.92 11.40
CA THR A 385 9.75 26.15 11.65
C THR A 385 9.38 26.86 12.94
N GLU A 386 8.25 26.53 13.57
CA GLU A 386 7.65 27.29 14.66
C GLU A 386 7.00 26.36 15.69
N GLY A 387 6.99 26.79 16.95
CA GLY A 387 6.33 26.08 18.05
C GLY A 387 7.25 25.18 18.87
N ALA A 388 6.65 24.37 19.74
CA ALA A 388 7.39 23.53 20.66
C ALA A 388 7.78 22.20 20.01
N HIS A 389 9.02 21.76 20.25
CA HIS A 389 9.56 20.48 19.78
C HIS A 389 10.18 19.68 20.92
N PRO A 390 10.08 18.34 20.91
CA PRO A 390 10.50 17.47 22.01
C PRO A 390 12.03 17.19 22.03
N ARG A 391 12.86 18.23 21.91
CA ARG A 391 14.33 18.12 21.73
C ARG A 391 15.04 17.39 22.88
N SER A 392 14.62 17.64 24.12
CA SER A 392 15.25 17.02 25.31
C SER A 392 15.09 15.50 25.37
N SER A 393 14.09 14.95 24.68
CA SER A 393 13.82 13.50 24.64
C SER A 393 14.67 12.73 23.62
N MET A 394 15.60 13.39 22.92
CA MET A 394 16.44 12.79 21.88
C MET A 394 17.25 11.59 22.38
N PHE A 395 17.69 11.62 23.65
CA PHE A 395 18.51 10.56 24.24
C PHE A 395 17.69 9.42 24.86
N ASP A 396 16.37 9.60 25.03
CA ASP A 396 15.52 8.58 25.63
C ASP A 396 15.18 7.47 24.61
N ASP A 397 14.84 6.28 25.11
CA ASP A 397 14.40 5.11 24.33
C ASP A 397 15.43 4.54 23.33
N VAL A 398 16.68 5.02 23.33
CA VAL A 398 17.82 4.35 22.65
C VAL A 398 18.06 2.98 23.28
N TYR A 399 17.92 2.91 24.61
CA TYR A 399 17.90 1.71 25.42
C TYR A 399 16.73 1.77 26.40
N LYS A 400 16.38 0.65 27.03
CA LYS A 400 15.38 0.61 28.10
C LYS A 400 15.74 1.54 29.25
N ASP A 401 16.99 1.48 29.70
CA ASP A 401 17.53 2.32 30.77
C ASP A 401 18.65 3.19 30.20
N LEU A 402 18.62 4.49 30.49
CA LEU A 402 19.58 5.45 29.92
C LEU A 402 21.01 5.15 30.40
N PRO A 403 21.94 4.73 29.51
CA PRO A 403 23.30 4.40 29.92
C PRO A 403 24.10 5.64 30.33
N TRP A 404 25.21 5.43 31.06
CA TRP A 404 26.05 6.52 31.56
C TRP A 404 26.56 7.47 30.46
N HIS A 405 26.92 6.96 29.29
CA HIS A 405 27.44 7.78 28.20
C HIS A 405 26.38 8.67 27.56
N LEU A 406 25.11 8.22 27.49
CA LEU A 406 24.01 9.06 27.00
C LEU A 406 23.57 10.09 28.04
N ARG A 407 23.65 9.75 29.34
CA ARG A 407 23.49 10.74 30.42
C ARG A 407 24.52 11.86 30.28
N GLN A 408 25.78 11.51 30.14
CA GLN A 408 26.86 12.48 29.94
C GLN A 408 26.61 13.37 28.71
N GLN A 409 26.24 12.79 27.56
CA GLN A 409 25.95 13.57 26.36
C GLN A 409 24.75 14.53 26.52
N ARG A 410 23.70 14.09 27.23
CA ARG A 410 22.54 14.94 27.53
C ARG A 410 22.92 16.13 28.43
N ASP A 411 23.74 15.87 29.45
CA ASP A 411 24.22 16.91 30.35
C ASP A 411 25.14 17.90 29.59
N GLU A 412 25.98 17.40 28.68
CA GLU A 412 26.85 18.21 27.79
C GLU A 412 26.05 19.03 26.76
N SER A 413 24.89 18.55 26.31
CA SER A 413 24.03 19.28 25.34
C SER A 413 23.18 20.38 25.97
N GLY A 414 23.24 20.55 27.30
CA GLY A 414 22.45 21.54 28.04
C GLY A 414 20.93 21.32 27.94
N SER A 415 20.51 20.06 27.76
CA SER A 415 19.12 19.64 27.48
C SER A 415 18.39 19.06 28.69
#